data_AF-A0A6B2L023-F1
#
_entry.id   AF-A0A6B2L023-F1
#
_cell.length_a   1.000
_cell.length_b   1.000
_cell.length_c   1.000
_cell.angle_alpha   90.00
_cell.angle_beta   90.00
_cell.angle_gamma   90.00
#
_symmetry.space_group_name_H-M   'P 1'
#
loop_
_entity.id
_entity.type
_entity.pdbx_description
1 polymer ?
#
loop_
_entity_poly.entity_id
_entity_poly.type
_entity_poly.pdbx_seq_one_letter_code
_entity_poly.pdbx_strand_id
1 'polypeptide(L)'
;MIEKKGSAHKIEIEVPKEMEDPKVITSETAAPPLKAVEVVPSGIVSSNSEQQAKSSKTQSRASASGPVVSIEERLKSLEDNFKNWQIKIDQIIEKQSKLLTSKLDSQNTLIELLDSQKTLENKQIELIEMENYDEAELIGLELEKTKSDMEQIQENISTYSREWINLEGEKSSFYEKLSQVREEGLEKLKILEEEQIRELEEAKAAYGEENQSVEYSVTKSIQRIERDLKHVGVDMENLEEKRKKIENLINERTTSQRTEISDIGQKKKLVMDNIVELLARIEVLHQEESDCDVKIGLIDNEIDTLRSRYKGDLDKIASERQRFQKDQSRLMAEQEEVSKEYQIYHKKLEKIRKECETNEEKLSFLEKEISKSRESVKFYDKNIIESHEIRLTVEHDLEEEKEHPDLVIIREDLLKISEEIKEISDVIQGVRNEIVNMEKTIATTTTVTLPDMESEKKLAAKNRDFKSAKDLQKNIAEIQLQLEEQIKGKKGKEDYLQNQLNLLNSKQNHYETVEKNLKQKTAQFDLEKLNRILAKMTDIRKLISSCQNETDSRKMKTLQLKLSIEETKV
;
A
#
# COMPACT_ATOMS: atom_id res chain seq x y z
N MET A 1 -80.56 -43.86 14.67
CA MET A 1 -81.02 -44.53 13.44
C MET A 1 -79.77 -44.91 12.66
N ILE A 2 -79.39 -46.16 12.37
CA ILE A 2 -80.04 -47.48 12.25
C ILE A 2 -78.88 -48.48 12.48
N GLU A 3 -78.98 -49.34 13.50
CA GLU A 3 -79.08 -50.83 13.42
C GLU A 3 -77.83 -51.57 12.87
N LYS A 4 -77.15 -52.41 13.67
CA LYS A 4 -77.46 -53.77 14.17
C LYS A 4 -77.05 -54.91 13.21
N LYS A 5 -76.65 -56.02 13.86
CA LYS A 5 -76.39 -57.41 13.40
C LYS A 5 -74.93 -57.64 13.00
N GLY A 6 -74.14 -58.53 13.62
CA GLY A 6 -74.44 -59.68 14.48
C GLY A 6 -73.85 -60.94 13.82
N SER A 7 -73.12 -61.77 14.55
CA SER A 7 -73.19 -63.22 14.39
C SER A 7 -72.44 -63.93 15.52
N ALA A 8 -73.17 -64.81 16.20
CA ALA A 8 -72.68 -65.76 17.19
C ALA A 8 -72.09 -66.99 16.50
N HIS A 9 -71.15 -67.70 17.12
CA HIS A 9 -71.03 -69.15 16.98
C HIS A 9 -70.79 -69.79 18.35
N LYS A 10 -71.69 -70.72 18.65
CA LYS A 10 -71.84 -71.59 19.81
C LYS A 10 -71.10 -72.89 19.49
N ILE A 11 -70.31 -73.44 20.41
CA ILE A 11 -69.88 -74.84 20.35
C ILE A 11 -70.13 -75.46 21.72
N GLU A 12 -71.08 -76.39 21.75
CA GLU A 12 -71.36 -77.31 22.85
C GLU A 12 -70.44 -78.54 22.72
N ILE A 13 -69.65 -78.77 23.76
CA ILE A 13 -69.40 -79.99 24.53
C ILE A 13 -69.55 -81.35 23.82
N GLU A 14 -68.48 -82.15 23.86
CA GLU A 14 -68.57 -83.59 24.16
C GLU A 14 -67.35 -84.04 25.00
N VAL A 15 -67.63 -84.78 26.08
CA VAL A 15 -66.70 -85.46 27.00
C VAL A 15 -66.98 -86.97 26.87
N PRO A 16 -65.95 -87.83 26.82
CA PRO A 16 -65.75 -88.83 27.91
C PRO A 16 -64.25 -89.07 28.19
N LYS A 17 -63.71 -88.93 29.41
CA LYS A 17 -63.69 -89.83 30.60
C LYS A 17 -63.09 -91.24 30.42
N GLU A 18 -62.04 -91.47 31.23
CA GLU A 18 -61.51 -92.71 31.84
C GLU A 18 -60.52 -93.59 31.02
N MET A 19 -59.27 -93.72 31.50
CA MET A 19 -58.78 -94.90 32.26
C MET A 19 -57.24 -94.89 32.48
N GLU A 20 -56.85 -95.16 33.72
CA GLU A 20 -55.71 -95.99 34.21
C GLU A 20 -54.24 -95.71 33.81
N ASP A 21 -53.45 -95.33 34.84
CA ASP A 21 -52.03 -95.67 35.05
C ASP A 21 -51.83 -97.20 35.23
N PRO A 22 -50.60 -97.79 35.38
CA PRO A 22 -49.22 -97.34 35.09
C PRO A 22 -48.37 -98.43 34.39
N LYS A 23 -47.10 -98.14 34.00
CA LYS A 23 -45.96 -99.07 34.24
C LYS A 23 -44.57 -98.54 33.89
N VAL A 24 -43.68 -98.78 34.85
CA VAL A 24 -42.21 -98.66 34.90
C VAL A 24 -41.52 -99.77 34.10
N ILE A 25 -40.49 -99.46 33.30
CA ILE A 25 -39.34 -100.32 32.86
C ILE A 25 -38.19 -99.35 32.46
N THR A 26 -37.15 -99.08 33.26
CA THR A 26 -35.82 -99.75 33.46
C THR A 26 -34.81 -99.78 32.29
N SER A 27 -33.52 -99.67 32.66
CA SER A 27 -32.22 -99.83 31.95
C SER A 27 -31.60 -98.58 31.29
N GLU A 28 -30.54 -97.98 31.88
CA GLU A 28 -29.07 -98.21 31.68
C GLU A 28 -28.55 -97.55 30.38
N THR A 29 -27.47 -96.77 30.26
CA THR A 29 -26.23 -96.47 31.01
C THR A 29 -25.66 -95.17 30.38
N ALA A 30 -25.08 -94.16 31.07
CA ALA A 30 -23.63 -94.02 31.33
C ALA A 30 -23.34 -92.61 31.92
N ALA A 31 -22.37 -92.53 32.84
CA ALA A 31 -21.97 -91.38 33.69
C ALA A 31 -20.87 -90.49 33.05
N PRO A 32 -20.20 -89.52 33.74
CA PRO A 32 -20.45 -88.80 35.01
C PRO A 32 -20.35 -87.24 34.86
N PRO A 33 -20.52 -86.44 35.94
CA PRO A 33 -19.32 -85.75 36.45
C PRO A 33 -19.25 -85.46 37.97
N LEU A 34 -17.99 -85.49 38.45
CA LEU A 34 -17.28 -84.57 39.36
C LEU A 34 -17.88 -84.17 40.73
N LYS A 35 -17.21 -84.65 41.78
CA LYS A 35 -17.19 -84.10 43.14
C LYS A 35 -15.91 -83.28 43.35
N ALA A 36 -16.04 -82.17 44.10
CA ALA A 36 -15.20 -81.71 45.23
C ALA A 36 -13.68 -81.47 44.95
N VAL A 37 -12.93 -80.52 45.52
CA VAL A 37 -13.08 -79.58 46.64
C VAL A 37 -11.78 -78.73 46.68
N GLU A 38 -11.88 -77.51 47.23
CA GLU A 38 -10.84 -76.72 47.94
C GLU A 38 -9.57 -76.07 47.28
N VAL A 39 -9.47 -74.76 47.56
CA VAL A 39 -8.38 -74.02 48.27
C VAL A 39 -7.06 -73.67 47.56
N VAL A 40 -6.90 -72.35 47.31
CA VAL A 40 -5.80 -71.38 47.63
C VAL A 40 -4.34 -71.84 47.33
N PRO A 41 -3.47 -71.04 46.65
CA PRO A 41 -2.70 -70.00 47.36
C PRO A 41 -2.20 -68.74 46.62
N SER A 42 -1.80 -67.81 47.49
CA SER A 42 -1.06 -66.55 47.33
C SER A 42 0.19 -66.58 46.45
N GLY A 43 0.62 -65.41 45.97
CA GLY A 43 1.97 -65.21 45.43
C GLY A 43 2.31 -63.76 45.13
N ILE A 44 2.94 -63.08 46.09
CA ILE A 44 3.74 -61.87 45.91
C ILE A 44 5.07 -62.28 45.26
N VAL A 45 5.45 -61.67 44.13
CA VAL A 45 6.86 -61.63 43.69
C VAL A 45 7.17 -60.25 43.09
N SER A 46 8.12 -59.59 43.75
CA SER A 46 8.85 -58.41 43.30
C SER A 46 9.96 -58.85 42.34
N SER A 47 10.21 -58.09 41.28
CA SER A 47 11.43 -58.21 40.45
C SER A 47 11.82 -56.85 39.92
N ASN A 48 12.79 -56.24 40.60
CA ASN A 48 13.63 -55.18 40.07
C ASN A 48 14.54 -55.77 38.98
N SER A 49 14.64 -55.09 37.84
CA SER A 49 15.83 -55.11 37.01
C SER A 49 15.97 -53.74 36.34
N GLU A 50 16.91 -52.96 36.87
CA GLU A 50 17.48 -51.78 36.24
C GLU A 50 18.18 -52.16 34.93
N GLN A 51 17.92 -51.39 33.85
CA GLN A 51 18.93 -51.14 32.82
C GLN A 51 18.65 -49.81 32.10
N GLN A 52 19.46 -48.82 32.47
CA GLN A 52 20.16 -47.83 31.63
C GLN A 52 19.39 -47.01 30.58
N ALA A 53 19.14 -45.74 30.97
CA ALA A 53 19.64 -44.52 30.34
C ALA A 53 19.90 -44.50 28.82
N LYS A 54 19.07 -43.73 28.10
CA LYS A 54 19.56 -42.76 27.10
C LYS A 54 18.83 -41.44 27.26
N SER A 55 19.59 -40.44 27.70
CA SER A 55 19.23 -39.04 27.75
C SER A 55 19.09 -38.49 26.32
N SER A 56 17.87 -38.21 25.89
CA SER A 56 17.62 -37.19 24.87
C SER A 56 17.61 -35.84 25.59
N LYS A 57 18.76 -35.17 25.52
CA LYS A 57 18.92 -33.75 25.84
C LYS A 57 17.88 -32.98 25.02
N THR A 58 16.79 -32.56 25.66
CA THR A 58 15.94 -31.49 25.15
C THR A 58 16.79 -30.23 25.21
N GLN A 59 17.46 -29.93 24.10
CA GLN A 59 18.15 -28.67 23.92
C GLN A 59 17.04 -27.61 23.88
N SER A 60 16.80 -26.97 25.02
CA SER A 60 16.09 -25.70 25.10
C SER A 60 16.82 -24.73 24.18
N ARG A 61 16.34 -24.62 22.94
CA ARG A 61 16.66 -23.51 22.07
C ARG A 61 15.96 -22.32 22.70
N ALA A 62 16.65 -21.67 23.64
CA ALA A 62 16.35 -20.32 24.03
C ALA A 62 16.44 -19.50 22.74
N SER A 63 15.28 -19.27 22.12
CA SER A 63 15.11 -18.24 21.12
C SER A 63 15.62 -16.97 21.76
N ALA A 64 16.77 -16.48 21.29
CA ALA A 64 17.28 -15.18 21.65
C ALA A 64 16.24 -14.16 21.18
N SER A 65 15.31 -13.82 22.07
CA SER A 65 14.42 -12.69 21.92
C SER A 65 15.26 -11.43 22.11
N GLY A 66 15.92 -11.00 21.04
CA GLY A 66 16.10 -9.56 20.85
C GLY A 66 14.73 -8.88 20.91
N PRO A 67 14.65 -7.60 21.28
CA PRO A 67 13.36 -6.92 21.40
C PRO A 67 12.66 -6.99 20.05
N VAL A 68 11.59 -7.80 19.97
CA VAL A 68 10.68 -7.82 18.83
C VAL A 68 9.94 -6.50 18.88
N VAL A 69 10.52 -5.47 18.26
CA VAL A 69 9.79 -4.25 17.92
C VAL A 69 8.55 -4.72 17.18
N SER A 70 7.36 -4.45 17.72
CA SER A 70 6.11 -4.90 17.10
C SER A 70 6.11 -4.45 15.64
N ILE A 71 5.63 -5.28 14.73
CA ILE A 71 5.41 -4.93 13.33
C ILE A 71 4.70 -3.57 13.21
N GLU A 72 3.81 -3.29 14.16
CA GLU A 72 3.09 -2.02 14.30
C GLU A 72 4.02 -0.83 14.58
N GLU A 73 5.03 -0.98 15.44
CA GLU A 73 6.03 0.06 15.73
C GLU A 73 6.94 0.32 14.52
N ARG A 74 7.29 -0.74 13.77
CA ARG A 74 8.04 -0.63 12.52
C ARG A 74 7.21 0.04 11.42
N LEU A 75 5.94 -0.34 11.25
CA LEU A 75 5.02 0.30 10.30
C LEU A 75 4.81 1.77 10.63
N LYS A 76 4.65 2.09 11.92
CA LYS A 76 4.52 3.46 12.39
C LYS A 76 5.76 4.31 12.08
N SER A 77 6.96 3.77 12.28
CA SER A 77 8.20 4.46 11.92
C SER A 77 8.33 4.73 10.41
N LEU A 78 7.83 3.81 9.57
CA LEU A 78 7.77 4.01 8.11
C LEU A 78 6.73 5.08 7.76
N GLU A 79 5.55 5.07 8.36
CA GLU A 79 4.52 6.11 8.19
C GLU A 79 4.98 7.51 8.61
N ASP A 80 5.73 7.61 9.70
CA ASP A 80 6.28 8.90 10.15
C ASP A 80 7.33 9.42 9.16
N ASN A 81 8.18 8.53 8.62
CA ASN A 81 9.10 8.89 7.53
C ASN A 81 8.34 9.31 6.26
N PHE A 82 7.25 8.62 5.91
CA PHE A 82 6.40 8.99 4.76
C PHE A 82 5.82 10.38 4.91
N LYS A 83 5.24 10.69 6.08
CA LYS A 83 4.70 12.03 6.36
C LYS A 83 5.77 13.10 6.26
N ASN A 84 6.98 12.83 6.75
CA ASN A 84 8.10 13.78 6.67
C ASN A 84 8.49 14.09 5.21
N TRP A 85 8.60 13.07 4.36
CA TRP A 85 8.89 13.26 2.94
C TRP A 85 7.76 13.96 2.20
N GLN A 86 6.51 13.67 2.53
CA GLN A 86 5.34 14.36 1.96
C GLN A 86 5.36 15.87 2.30
N ILE A 87 5.66 16.21 3.56
CA ILE A 87 5.80 17.61 4.00
C ILE A 87 6.89 18.33 3.20
N LYS A 88 8.02 17.66 2.92
CA LYS A 88 9.09 18.25 2.11
C LYS A 88 8.68 18.50 0.67
N ILE A 89 7.88 17.62 0.07
CA ILE A 89 7.32 17.81 -1.27
C ILE A 89 6.37 19.02 -1.28
N ASP A 90 5.49 19.13 -0.28
CA ASP A 90 4.58 20.27 -0.17
C ASP A 90 5.34 21.60 -0.02
N GLN A 91 6.43 21.61 0.75
CA GLN A 91 7.33 22.77 0.85
C GLN A 91 7.99 23.14 -0.48
N ILE A 92 8.39 22.15 -1.30
CA ILE A 92 8.92 22.41 -2.64
C ILE A 92 7.84 23.03 -3.52
N ILE A 93 6.62 22.47 -3.52
CA ILE A 93 5.50 22.99 -4.32
C ILE A 93 5.19 24.46 -3.95
N GLU A 94 5.22 24.79 -2.65
CA GLU A 94 5.03 26.16 -2.19
C GLU A 94 6.14 27.09 -2.71
N LYS A 95 7.41 26.69 -2.63
CA LYS A 95 8.55 27.45 -3.15
C LYS A 95 8.46 27.64 -4.66
N GLN A 96 8.14 26.59 -5.40
CA GLN A 96 7.94 26.64 -6.86
C GLN A 96 6.84 27.62 -7.25
N SER A 97 5.74 27.65 -6.49
CA SER A 97 4.64 28.59 -6.71
C SER A 97 5.11 30.04 -6.51
N LYS A 98 5.89 30.31 -5.45
CA LYS A 98 6.46 31.65 -5.20
C LYS A 98 7.41 32.09 -6.32
N LEU A 99 8.30 31.21 -6.76
CA LEU A 99 9.20 31.49 -7.89
C LEU A 99 8.45 31.80 -9.19
N LEU A 100 7.36 31.07 -9.45
CA LEU A 100 6.53 31.31 -10.63
C LEU A 100 5.87 32.70 -10.56
N THR A 101 5.37 33.11 -9.39
CA THR A 101 4.83 34.46 -9.19
C THR A 101 5.90 35.52 -9.41
N SER A 102 7.08 35.38 -8.81
CA SER A 102 8.19 36.34 -8.98
C SER A 102 8.69 36.42 -10.43
N LYS A 103 8.69 35.28 -11.15
CA LYS A 103 9.00 35.25 -12.59
C LYS A 103 7.96 36.04 -13.39
N LEU A 104 6.68 35.84 -13.10
CA LEU A 104 5.59 36.57 -13.77
C LEU A 104 5.66 38.08 -13.50
N ASP A 105 5.93 38.48 -12.26
CA ASP A 105 6.08 39.90 -11.91
C ASP A 105 7.26 40.52 -12.68
N SER A 106 8.39 39.81 -12.77
CA SER A 106 9.56 40.26 -13.54
C SER A 106 9.27 40.35 -15.05
N GLN A 107 8.48 39.43 -15.60
CA GLN A 107 8.04 39.49 -17.00
C GLN A 107 7.14 40.71 -17.26
N ASN A 108 6.24 41.06 -16.34
CA ASN A 108 5.42 42.26 -16.47
C ASN A 108 6.27 43.53 -16.41
N THR A 109 7.25 43.60 -15.51
CA THR A 109 8.20 44.72 -15.46
C THR A 109 9.02 44.83 -16.76
N LEU A 110 9.42 43.71 -17.36
CA LEU A 110 10.12 43.71 -18.64
C LEU A 110 9.25 44.30 -19.77
N ILE A 111 7.95 43.98 -19.80
CA ILE A 111 7.01 44.54 -20.77
C ILE A 111 6.89 46.06 -20.59
N GLU A 112 6.75 46.53 -19.36
CA GLU A 112 6.69 47.97 -19.05
C GLU A 112 7.98 48.71 -19.50
N LEU A 113 9.15 48.10 -19.30
CA LEU A 113 10.42 48.66 -19.75
C LEU A 113 10.55 48.68 -21.28
N LEU A 114 10.07 47.65 -21.98
CA LEU A 114 10.05 47.61 -23.46
C LEU A 114 9.15 48.70 -24.04
N ASP A 115 7.97 48.91 -23.46
CA ASP A 115 7.08 50.00 -23.84
C ASP A 115 7.74 51.36 -23.58
N SER A 116 8.40 51.52 -22.42
CA SER A 116 9.14 52.73 -22.09
C SER A 116 10.29 53.00 -23.07
N GLN A 117 11.09 51.98 -23.42
CA GLN A 117 12.15 52.09 -24.42
C GLN A 117 11.59 52.62 -25.75
N LYS A 118 10.50 52.04 -26.25
CA LYS A 118 9.87 52.47 -27.50
C LYS A 118 9.39 53.93 -27.45
N THR A 119 8.84 54.37 -26.31
CA THR A 119 8.43 55.78 -26.15
C THR A 119 9.63 56.73 -26.13
N LEU A 120 10.73 56.34 -25.49
CA LEU A 120 11.96 57.13 -25.45
C LEU A 120 12.64 57.18 -26.83
N GLU A 121 12.69 56.07 -27.57
CA GLU A 121 13.22 56.02 -28.94
C GLU A 121 12.46 56.98 -29.87
N ASN A 122 11.13 56.94 -29.85
CA ASN A 122 10.31 57.86 -30.65
C ASN A 122 10.58 59.33 -30.28
N LYS A 123 10.73 59.62 -28.98
CA LYS A 123 11.01 60.97 -28.49
C LYS A 123 12.41 61.45 -28.86
N GLN A 124 13.39 60.56 -28.85
CA GLN A 124 14.75 60.86 -29.30
C GLN A 124 14.77 61.23 -30.78
N ILE A 125 14.06 60.47 -31.62
CA ILE A 125 13.93 60.74 -33.05
C ILE A 125 13.28 62.12 -33.27
N GLU A 126 12.18 62.41 -32.57
CA GLU A 126 11.49 63.71 -32.66
C GLU A 126 12.42 64.88 -32.26
N LEU A 127 13.19 64.75 -31.17
CA LEU A 127 14.13 65.79 -30.74
C LEU A 127 15.27 66.02 -31.73
N ILE A 128 15.79 64.96 -32.36
CA ILE A 128 16.80 65.04 -33.42
C ILE A 128 16.23 65.76 -34.64
N GLU A 129 14.98 65.45 -35.05
CA GLU A 129 14.29 66.11 -36.15
C GLU A 129 14.04 67.60 -35.88
N MET A 130 13.86 67.98 -34.61
CA MET A 130 13.73 69.37 -34.16
C MET A 130 15.07 70.09 -33.91
N GLU A 131 16.21 69.46 -34.24
CA GLU A 131 17.57 69.97 -34.00
C GLU A 131 17.89 70.26 -32.51
N ASN A 132 17.16 69.64 -31.58
CA ASN A 132 17.38 69.79 -30.14
C ASN A 132 18.29 68.67 -29.61
N TYR A 133 19.59 68.76 -29.96
CA TYR A 133 20.56 67.70 -29.70
C TYR A 133 20.87 67.49 -28.21
N ASP A 134 20.85 68.54 -27.38
CA ASP A 134 21.15 68.44 -25.95
C ASP A 134 20.08 67.60 -25.20
N GLU A 135 18.80 67.80 -25.53
CA GLU A 135 17.72 66.97 -24.97
C GLU A 135 17.73 65.55 -25.56
N ALA A 136 18.13 65.38 -26.84
CA ALA A 136 18.26 64.06 -27.45
C ALA A 136 19.39 63.22 -26.81
N GLU A 137 20.47 63.85 -26.37
CA GLU A 137 21.56 63.21 -25.63
C GLU A 137 21.09 62.74 -24.24
N LEU A 138 20.31 63.55 -23.53
CA LEU A 138 19.70 63.16 -22.25
C LEU A 138 18.78 61.94 -22.39
N ILE A 139 17.94 61.90 -23.43
CA ILE A 139 17.12 60.72 -23.73
C ILE A 139 17.99 59.51 -24.10
N GLY A 140 19.14 59.72 -24.76
CA GLY A 140 20.11 58.66 -25.04
C GLY A 140 20.64 57.99 -23.77
N LEU A 141 20.96 58.77 -22.74
CA LEU A 141 21.38 58.24 -21.43
C LEU A 141 20.24 57.49 -20.73
N GLU A 142 18.99 57.96 -20.84
CA GLU A 142 17.82 57.25 -20.31
C GLU A 142 17.56 55.92 -21.04
N LEU A 143 17.79 55.86 -22.35
CA LEU A 143 17.71 54.63 -23.15
C LEU A 143 18.77 53.61 -22.73
N GLU A 144 20.03 54.04 -22.53
CA GLU A 144 21.09 53.15 -22.02
C GLU A 144 20.75 52.59 -20.64
N LYS A 145 20.22 53.43 -19.74
CA LYS A 145 19.76 52.99 -18.43
C LYS A 145 18.61 51.98 -18.53
N THR A 146 17.61 52.27 -19.36
CA THR A 146 16.46 51.37 -19.58
C THR A 146 16.93 50.02 -20.12
N LYS A 147 17.92 50.02 -21.03
CA LYS A 147 18.54 48.81 -21.55
C LYS A 147 19.25 48.00 -20.47
N SER A 148 20.02 48.66 -19.60
CA SER A 148 20.66 48.00 -18.45
C SER A 148 19.62 47.40 -17.49
N ASP A 149 18.51 48.09 -17.24
CA ASP A 149 17.43 47.59 -16.37
C ASP A 149 16.74 46.36 -16.99
N MET A 150 16.51 46.36 -18.31
CA MET A 150 15.97 45.20 -19.04
C MET A 150 16.88 43.97 -18.95
N GLU A 151 18.20 44.15 -19.14
CA GLU A 151 19.19 43.07 -19.01
C GLU A 151 19.17 42.46 -17.60
N GLN A 152 19.09 43.30 -16.56
CA GLN A 152 19.00 42.84 -15.17
C GLN A 152 17.71 42.04 -14.90
N ILE A 153 16.58 42.47 -15.44
CA ILE A 153 15.30 41.76 -15.29
C ILE A 153 15.31 40.42 -16.05
N GLN A 154 15.91 40.36 -17.23
CA GLN A 154 16.09 39.11 -17.98
C GLN A 154 16.97 38.10 -17.22
N GLU A 155 18.03 38.57 -16.56
CA GLU A 155 18.87 37.70 -15.71
C GLU A 155 18.08 37.18 -14.48
N ASN A 156 17.23 38.02 -13.88
CA ASN A 156 16.35 37.59 -12.79
C ASN A 156 15.37 36.48 -13.26
N ILE A 157 14.74 36.65 -14.42
CA ILE A 157 13.84 35.64 -15.02
C ILE A 157 14.58 34.32 -15.26
N SER A 158 15.80 34.39 -15.77
CA SER A 158 16.67 33.24 -16.01
C SER A 158 17.05 32.53 -14.70
N THR A 159 17.35 33.31 -13.66
CA THR A 159 17.69 32.80 -12.32
C THR A 159 16.50 32.09 -11.68
N TYR A 160 15.31 32.70 -11.69
CA TYR A 160 14.10 32.05 -11.17
C TYR A 160 13.77 30.76 -11.92
N SER A 161 14.00 30.71 -13.23
CA SER A 161 13.79 29.50 -14.04
C SER A 161 14.78 28.40 -13.66
N ARG A 162 16.07 28.70 -13.46
CA ARG A 162 17.08 27.74 -12.97
C ARG A 162 16.75 27.20 -11.58
N GLU A 163 16.37 28.08 -10.65
CA GLU A 163 15.96 27.66 -9.30
C GLU A 163 14.73 26.76 -9.33
N TRP A 164 13.76 27.07 -10.19
CA TRP A 164 12.57 26.25 -10.37
C TRP A 164 12.91 24.85 -10.91
N ILE A 165 13.80 24.76 -11.92
CA ILE A 165 14.30 23.49 -12.48
C ILE A 165 14.98 22.64 -11.41
N ASN A 166 15.83 23.27 -10.57
CA ASN A 166 16.51 22.58 -9.47
C ASN A 166 15.50 22.01 -8.45
N LEU A 167 14.51 22.81 -8.05
CA LEU A 167 13.44 22.37 -7.15
C LEU A 167 12.61 21.23 -7.75
N GLU A 168 12.35 21.26 -9.06
CA GLU A 168 11.64 20.16 -9.75
C GLU A 168 12.49 18.87 -9.74
N GLY A 169 13.82 19.00 -9.90
CA GLY A 169 14.76 17.90 -9.72
C GLY A 169 14.76 17.32 -8.30
N GLU A 170 14.77 18.18 -7.27
CA GLU A 170 14.66 17.76 -5.87
C GLU A 170 13.32 17.05 -5.59
N LYS A 171 12.21 17.55 -6.14
CA LYS A 171 10.88 16.96 -6.03
C LYS A 171 10.85 15.53 -6.59
N SER A 172 11.40 15.36 -7.80
CA SER A 172 11.54 14.04 -8.44
C SER A 172 12.37 13.08 -7.58
N SER A 173 13.50 13.53 -7.03
CA SER A 173 14.33 12.72 -6.12
C SER A 173 13.62 12.34 -4.82
N PHE A 174 12.73 13.18 -4.30
CA PHE A 174 11.91 12.82 -3.13
C PHE A 174 10.84 11.81 -3.47
N TYR A 175 10.22 11.88 -4.66
CA TYR A 175 9.31 10.83 -5.11
C TYR A 175 10.03 9.48 -5.32
N GLU A 176 11.26 9.48 -5.84
CA GLU A 176 12.08 8.26 -5.94
C GLU A 176 12.33 7.64 -4.55
N LYS A 177 12.72 8.45 -3.57
CA LYS A 177 12.91 7.97 -2.18
C LYS A 177 11.62 7.43 -1.58
N LEU A 178 10.49 8.09 -1.83
CA LEU A 178 9.17 7.64 -1.38
C LEU A 178 8.78 6.30 -2.01
N SER A 179 9.00 6.15 -3.32
CA SER A 179 8.75 4.91 -4.05
C SER A 179 9.60 3.77 -3.49
N GLN A 180 10.92 3.98 -3.36
CA GLN A 180 11.84 2.99 -2.80
C GLN A 180 11.47 2.56 -1.37
N VAL A 181 11.18 3.51 -0.47
CA VAL A 181 10.79 3.18 0.91
C VAL A 181 9.45 2.42 0.94
N ARG A 182 8.51 2.73 0.02
CA ARG A 182 7.26 1.96 -0.11
C ARG A 182 7.49 0.57 -0.65
N GLU A 183 8.38 0.37 -1.62
CA GLU A 183 8.75 -0.94 -2.13
C GLU A 183 9.40 -1.82 -1.05
N GLU A 184 10.34 -1.25 -0.28
CA GLU A 184 10.95 -1.95 0.86
C GLU A 184 9.91 -2.31 1.94
N GLY A 185 8.95 -1.41 2.20
CA GLY A 185 7.83 -1.66 3.09
C GLY A 185 6.89 -2.75 2.57
N LEU A 186 6.62 -2.75 1.26
CA LEU A 186 5.78 -3.74 0.59
C LEU A 186 6.38 -5.15 0.71
N GLU A 187 7.69 -5.28 0.55
CA GLU A 187 8.35 -6.58 0.67
C GLU A 187 8.28 -7.12 2.11
N LYS A 188 8.45 -6.26 3.11
CA LYS A 188 8.25 -6.65 4.52
C LYS A 188 6.80 -7.07 4.79
N LEU A 189 5.82 -6.35 4.24
CA LEU A 189 4.40 -6.70 4.39
C LEU A 189 4.08 -8.07 3.77
N LYS A 190 4.65 -8.41 2.61
CA LYS A 190 4.48 -9.74 2.00
C LYS A 190 5.06 -10.85 2.85
N ILE A 191 6.26 -10.66 3.41
CA ILE A 191 6.87 -11.66 4.30
C ILE A 191 5.96 -11.94 5.50
N LEU A 192 5.33 -10.90 6.05
CA LEU A 192 4.38 -11.02 7.15
C LEU A 192 3.05 -11.67 6.73
N GLU A 193 2.57 -11.39 5.52
CA GLU A 193 1.42 -12.06 4.92
C GLU A 193 1.69 -13.57 4.78
N GLU A 194 2.85 -13.97 4.26
CA GLU A 194 3.27 -15.37 4.14
C GLU A 194 3.41 -16.07 5.51
N GLU A 195 3.96 -15.37 6.51
CA GLU A 195 4.04 -15.87 7.88
C GLU A 195 2.64 -16.05 8.49
N GLN A 196 1.74 -15.09 8.30
CA GLN A 196 0.38 -15.14 8.82
C GLN A 196 -0.49 -16.20 8.12
N ILE A 197 -0.30 -16.42 6.81
CA ILE A 197 -0.92 -17.51 6.06
C ILE A 197 -0.52 -18.85 6.68
N ARG A 198 0.77 -19.05 6.94
CA ARG A 198 1.28 -20.29 7.54
C ARG A 198 0.69 -20.53 8.93
N GLU A 199 0.66 -19.50 9.79
CA GLU A 199 0.04 -19.59 11.11
C GLU A 199 -1.45 -19.94 11.03
N LEU A 200 -2.18 -19.37 10.06
CA LEU A 200 -3.59 -19.68 9.83
C LEU A 200 -3.79 -21.12 9.35
N GLU A 201 -2.94 -21.62 8.45
CA GLU A 201 -2.98 -23.01 7.97
C GLU A 201 -2.69 -23.99 9.11
N GLU A 202 -1.69 -23.71 9.94
CA GLU A 202 -1.37 -24.52 11.13
C GLU A 202 -2.53 -24.54 12.13
N ALA A 203 -3.16 -23.38 12.41
CA ALA A 203 -4.32 -23.30 13.29
C ALA A 203 -5.55 -24.05 12.70
N LYS A 204 -5.77 -23.96 11.38
CA LYS A 204 -6.85 -24.71 10.70
C LYS A 204 -6.61 -26.22 10.72
N ALA A 205 -5.37 -26.66 10.53
CA ALA A 205 -5.00 -28.06 10.65
C ALA A 205 -5.24 -28.57 12.09
N ALA A 206 -4.77 -27.83 13.10
CA ALA A 206 -5.00 -28.16 14.51
C ALA A 206 -6.49 -28.19 14.88
N TYR A 207 -7.29 -27.26 14.34
CA TYR A 207 -8.74 -27.26 14.51
C TYR A 207 -9.38 -28.51 13.91
N GLY A 208 -8.96 -28.90 12.70
CA GLY A 208 -9.43 -30.11 12.02
C GLY A 208 -9.11 -31.38 12.81
N GLU A 209 -7.87 -31.52 13.27
CA GLU A 209 -7.43 -32.67 14.08
C GLU A 209 -8.20 -32.77 15.40
N GLU A 210 -8.34 -31.67 16.14
CA GLU A 210 -9.05 -31.67 17.43
C GLU A 210 -10.55 -31.93 17.21
N ASN A 211 -11.17 -31.38 16.16
CA ASN A 211 -12.58 -31.61 15.85
C ASN A 211 -12.83 -33.08 15.47
N GLN A 212 -11.93 -33.68 14.69
CA GLN A 212 -11.98 -35.10 14.39
C GLN A 212 -11.83 -35.95 15.66
N SER A 213 -10.91 -35.58 16.56
CA SER A 213 -10.73 -36.25 17.85
C SER A 213 -12.01 -36.23 18.69
N VAL A 214 -12.71 -35.08 18.76
CA VAL A 214 -14.00 -34.94 19.45
C VAL A 214 -15.07 -35.83 18.84
N GLU A 215 -15.17 -35.84 17.51
CA GLU A 215 -16.17 -36.64 16.79
C GLU A 215 -15.97 -38.14 17.03
N TYR A 216 -14.74 -38.63 16.98
CA TYR A 216 -14.46 -40.06 17.14
C TYR A 216 -14.51 -40.56 18.58
N SER A 217 -14.00 -39.79 19.55
CA SER A 217 -13.85 -40.25 20.94
C SER A 217 -15.06 -39.91 21.80
N VAL A 218 -15.52 -38.66 21.76
CA VAL A 218 -16.54 -38.15 22.69
C VAL A 218 -17.94 -38.43 22.17
N THR A 219 -18.26 -38.08 20.92
CA THR A 219 -19.60 -38.27 20.35
C THR A 219 -19.99 -39.75 20.31
N LYS A 220 -19.06 -40.64 19.96
CA LYS A 220 -19.29 -42.09 19.96
C LYS A 220 -19.51 -42.65 21.38
N SER A 221 -18.81 -42.12 22.37
CA SER A 221 -18.97 -42.53 23.77
C SER A 221 -20.31 -42.07 24.34
N ILE A 222 -20.74 -40.83 24.03
CA ILE A 222 -22.07 -40.31 24.39
C ILE A 222 -23.17 -41.22 23.81
N GLN A 223 -23.12 -41.51 22.51
CA GLN A 223 -24.13 -42.36 21.85
C GLN A 223 -24.17 -43.79 22.40
N ARG A 224 -23.02 -44.34 22.84
CA ARG A 224 -22.96 -45.65 23.50
C ARG A 224 -23.68 -45.60 24.85
N ILE A 225 -23.30 -44.64 25.70
CA ILE A 225 -23.84 -44.51 27.06
C ILE A 225 -25.35 -44.22 27.02
N GLU A 226 -25.83 -43.36 26.11
CA GLU A 226 -27.26 -43.08 25.94
C GLU A 226 -28.06 -44.33 25.56
N ARG A 227 -27.50 -45.17 24.67
CA ARG A 227 -28.14 -46.45 24.29
C ARG A 227 -28.19 -47.41 25.47
N ASP A 228 -27.10 -47.55 26.21
CA ASP A 228 -27.00 -48.46 27.35
C ASP A 228 -27.91 -48.03 28.51
N LEU A 229 -27.98 -46.72 28.81
CA LEU A 229 -28.92 -46.17 29.79
C LEU A 229 -30.38 -46.41 29.39
N LYS A 230 -30.69 -46.31 28.09
CA LYS A 230 -32.04 -46.62 27.58
C LYS A 230 -32.39 -48.10 27.79
N HIS A 231 -31.46 -49.02 27.54
CA HIS A 231 -31.68 -50.45 27.79
C HIS A 231 -31.88 -50.74 29.27
N VAL A 232 -31.04 -50.19 30.15
CA VAL A 232 -31.20 -50.33 31.61
C VAL A 232 -32.54 -49.76 32.09
N GLY A 233 -32.99 -48.63 31.52
CA GLY A 233 -34.30 -48.05 31.83
C GLY A 233 -35.46 -48.99 31.49
N VAL A 234 -35.45 -49.58 30.28
CA VAL A 234 -36.47 -50.54 29.84
C VAL A 234 -36.44 -51.81 30.71
N ASP A 235 -35.26 -52.32 31.04
CA ASP A 235 -35.12 -53.52 31.88
C ASP A 235 -35.62 -53.29 33.31
N MET A 236 -35.38 -52.12 33.88
CA MET A 236 -35.90 -51.72 35.20
C MET A 236 -37.43 -51.59 35.20
N GLU A 237 -38.02 -51.03 34.14
CA GLU A 237 -39.48 -50.93 33.99
C GLU A 237 -40.12 -52.33 33.89
N ASN A 238 -39.55 -53.22 33.08
CA ASN A 238 -39.99 -54.61 32.95
C ASN A 238 -39.91 -55.39 34.27
N LEU A 239 -38.86 -55.17 35.07
CA LEU A 239 -38.73 -55.80 36.39
C LEU A 239 -39.77 -55.30 37.39
N GLU A 240 -40.07 -54.00 37.40
CA GLU A 240 -41.09 -53.45 38.31
C GLU A 240 -42.50 -53.94 37.91
N GLU A 241 -42.79 -54.11 36.61
CA GLU A 241 -44.04 -54.69 36.15
C GLU A 241 -44.17 -56.17 36.56
N LYS A 242 -43.11 -56.97 36.41
CA LYS A 242 -43.06 -58.37 36.87
C LYS A 242 -43.28 -58.49 38.38
N ARG A 243 -42.63 -57.62 39.16
CA ARG A 243 -42.81 -57.58 40.62
C ARG A 243 -44.27 -57.31 40.99
N LYS A 244 -44.89 -56.29 40.41
CA LYS A 244 -46.31 -55.95 40.67
C LYS A 244 -47.25 -57.10 40.28
N LYS A 245 -46.99 -57.80 39.16
CA LYS A 245 -47.77 -58.97 38.75
C LYS A 245 -47.69 -60.10 39.78
N ILE A 246 -46.50 -60.39 40.31
CA ILE A 246 -46.32 -61.42 41.35
C ILE A 246 -47.01 -61.00 42.66
N GLU A 247 -46.87 -59.74 43.09
CA GLU A 247 -47.54 -59.22 44.29
C GLU A 247 -49.07 -59.28 44.16
N ASN A 248 -49.63 -58.95 43.00
CA ASN A 248 -51.06 -59.07 42.72
C ASN A 248 -51.52 -60.53 42.73
N LEU A 249 -50.77 -61.46 42.12
CA LEU A 249 -51.06 -62.90 42.15
C LEU A 249 -51.08 -63.48 43.57
N ILE A 250 -50.15 -63.04 44.43
CA ILE A 250 -50.13 -63.42 45.84
C ILE A 250 -51.38 -62.90 46.54
N ASN A 251 -51.77 -61.65 46.31
CA ASN A 251 -52.95 -61.08 46.93
C ASN A 251 -54.23 -61.78 46.47
N GLU A 252 -54.43 -61.95 45.16
CA GLU A 252 -55.62 -62.61 44.58
C GLU A 252 -55.79 -64.05 45.09
N ARG A 253 -54.71 -64.84 45.10
CA ARG A 253 -54.75 -66.24 45.56
C ARG A 253 -54.85 -66.40 47.08
N THR A 254 -54.68 -65.32 47.84
CA THR A 254 -54.87 -65.31 49.31
C THR A 254 -56.13 -64.57 49.76
N THR A 255 -56.93 -64.05 48.82
CA THR A 255 -58.12 -63.23 49.15
C THR A 255 -59.24 -64.06 49.76
N SER A 256 -59.56 -65.24 49.18
CA SER A 256 -60.62 -66.13 49.70
C SER A 256 -60.33 -66.61 51.13
N GLN A 257 -59.06 -66.93 51.41
CA GLN A 257 -58.61 -67.39 52.72
C GLN A 257 -58.67 -66.27 53.77
N ARG A 258 -58.38 -65.02 53.38
CA ARG A 258 -58.51 -63.85 54.27
C ARG A 258 -59.97 -63.53 54.61
N THR A 259 -60.88 -63.68 53.65
CA THR A 259 -62.32 -63.49 53.90
C THR A 259 -62.89 -64.57 54.81
N GLU A 260 -62.45 -65.83 54.64
CA GLU A 260 -62.89 -66.95 55.48
C GLU A 260 -62.45 -66.80 56.95
N ILE A 261 -61.25 -66.25 57.20
CA ILE A 261 -60.79 -65.86 58.55
C ILE A 261 -61.70 -64.79 59.19
N SER A 262 -62.12 -63.79 58.42
CA SER A 262 -62.99 -62.72 58.91
C SER A 262 -64.39 -63.24 59.28
N ASP A 263 -64.96 -64.12 58.46
CA ASP A 263 -66.31 -64.66 58.67
C ASP A 263 -66.37 -65.65 59.85
N ILE A 264 -65.34 -66.50 60.01
CA ILE A 264 -65.21 -67.38 61.18
C ILE A 264 -64.98 -66.55 62.46
N GLY A 265 -64.25 -65.43 62.37
CA GLY A 265 -64.06 -64.49 63.47
C GLY A 265 -65.35 -63.82 63.96
N GLN A 266 -66.28 -63.50 63.05
CA GLN A 266 -67.60 -62.99 63.43
C GLN A 266 -68.51 -64.08 64.02
N LYS A 267 -68.46 -65.31 63.48
CA LYS A 267 -69.18 -66.47 64.04
C LYS A 267 -68.75 -66.77 65.49
N LYS A 268 -67.46 -66.63 65.80
CA LYS A 268 -66.91 -66.77 67.17
C LYS A 268 -67.55 -65.81 68.18
N LYS A 269 -67.89 -64.60 67.74
CA LYS A 269 -68.49 -63.56 68.61
C LYS A 269 -69.95 -63.83 68.93
N LEU A 270 -70.71 -64.33 67.95
CA LEU A 270 -72.12 -64.73 68.10
C LEU A 270 -72.31 -66.00 68.94
N VAL A 271 -71.33 -66.90 68.92
CA VAL A 271 -71.31 -68.11 69.77
C VAL A 271 -71.08 -67.76 71.24
N MET A 272 -70.34 -66.68 71.55
CA MET A 272 -70.03 -66.23 72.91
C MET A 272 -71.27 -65.93 73.76
N ASP A 273 -72.35 -65.44 73.13
CA ASP A 273 -73.60 -65.10 73.81
C ASP A 273 -74.43 -66.36 74.16
N ASN A 274 -74.22 -67.48 73.46
CA ASN A 274 -74.89 -68.77 73.72
C ASN A 274 -74.15 -69.65 74.76
N ILE A 275 -72.96 -69.22 75.23
CA ILE A 275 -72.07 -70.01 76.11
C ILE A 275 -72.60 -70.22 77.53
N VAL A 276 -73.54 -69.41 78.02
CA VAL A 276 -74.19 -69.67 79.34
C VAL A 276 -75.05 -70.94 79.29
N GLU A 277 -75.58 -71.30 78.12
CA GLU A 277 -76.49 -72.43 77.92
C GLU A 277 -75.76 -73.75 77.59
N LEU A 278 -74.50 -73.68 77.14
CA LEU A 278 -73.72 -74.80 76.58
C LEU A 278 -72.62 -75.34 77.49
N LEU A 279 -72.67 -75.08 78.81
CA LEU A 279 -71.73 -75.67 79.80
C LEU A 279 -71.78 -77.21 79.82
N ALA A 280 -72.86 -77.84 79.35
CA ALA A 280 -72.96 -79.30 79.15
C ALA A 280 -72.51 -79.80 77.75
N ARG A 281 -72.21 -78.89 76.82
CA ARG A 281 -71.68 -79.19 75.46
C ARG A 281 -70.14 -79.09 75.39
N ILE A 282 -69.51 -78.65 76.47
CA ILE A 282 -68.06 -78.36 76.58
C ILE A 282 -67.16 -79.53 76.16
N GLU A 283 -67.50 -80.77 76.49
CA GLU A 283 -66.68 -81.94 76.13
C GLU A 283 -66.65 -82.20 74.61
N VAL A 284 -67.74 -81.90 73.90
CA VAL A 284 -67.84 -82.06 72.44
C VAL A 284 -67.16 -80.88 71.73
N LEU A 285 -67.20 -79.69 72.34
CA LEU A 285 -66.60 -78.47 71.79
C LEU A 285 -65.07 -78.43 71.90
N HIS A 286 -64.45 -79.13 72.85
CA HIS A 286 -62.99 -79.29 72.88
C HIS A 286 -62.45 -80.07 71.67
N GLN A 287 -63.24 -81.00 71.11
CA GLN A 287 -62.89 -81.70 69.88
C GLN A 287 -63.03 -80.79 68.65
N GLU A 288 -64.06 -79.94 68.61
CA GLU A 288 -64.27 -78.97 67.51
C GLU A 288 -63.26 -77.80 67.54
N GLU A 289 -62.79 -77.39 68.72
CA GLU A 289 -61.67 -76.43 68.89
C GLU A 289 -60.38 -76.99 68.30
N SER A 290 -60.05 -78.24 68.64
CA SER A 290 -58.89 -78.95 68.07
C SER A 290 -59.00 -79.08 66.54
N ASP A 291 -60.18 -79.35 65.99
CA ASP A 291 -60.38 -79.45 64.55
C ASP A 291 -60.26 -78.08 63.83
N CYS A 292 -60.65 -76.99 64.50
CA CYS A 292 -60.47 -75.63 63.98
C CYS A 292 -59.00 -75.19 64.01
N ASP A 293 -58.27 -75.50 65.08
CA ASP A 293 -56.83 -75.21 65.18
C ASP A 293 -56.03 -76.00 64.14
N VAL A 294 -56.41 -77.25 63.87
CA VAL A 294 -55.83 -78.04 62.78
C VAL A 294 -56.10 -77.40 61.42
N LYS A 295 -57.32 -76.89 61.16
CA LYS A 295 -57.65 -76.22 59.90
C LYS A 295 -56.93 -74.89 59.71
N ILE A 296 -56.78 -74.09 60.77
CA ILE A 296 -55.99 -72.85 60.73
C ILE A 296 -54.53 -73.19 60.42
N GLY A 297 -53.96 -74.17 61.11
CA GLY A 297 -52.59 -74.62 60.87
C GLY A 297 -52.36 -75.13 59.43
N LEU A 298 -53.33 -75.82 58.83
CA LEU A 298 -53.23 -76.26 57.42
C LEU A 298 -53.24 -75.08 56.44
N ILE A 299 -54.09 -74.09 56.65
CA ILE A 299 -54.18 -72.90 55.78
C ILE A 299 -52.93 -72.01 55.92
N ASP A 300 -52.43 -71.81 57.13
CA ASP A 300 -51.18 -71.06 57.37
C ASP A 300 -50.00 -71.76 56.66
N ASN A 301 -49.94 -73.09 56.72
CA ASN A 301 -48.95 -73.87 55.98
C ASN A 301 -49.08 -73.71 54.46
N GLU A 302 -50.28 -73.60 53.90
CA GLU A 302 -50.47 -73.35 52.46
C GLU A 302 -50.01 -71.94 52.05
N ILE A 303 -50.31 -70.91 52.86
CA ILE A 303 -49.85 -69.54 52.63
C ILE A 303 -48.32 -69.48 52.67
N ASP A 304 -47.71 -70.12 53.65
CA ASP A 304 -46.25 -70.15 53.78
C ASP A 304 -45.59 -70.96 52.68
N THR A 305 -46.23 -72.03 52.19
CA THR A 305 -45.76 -72.80 51.03
C THR A 305 -45.79 -71.97 49.75
N LEU A 306 -46.85 -71.19 49.51
CA LEU A 306 -46.94 -70.30 48.35
C LEU A 306 -45.93 -69.15 48.43
N ARG A 307 -45.75 -68.55 49.61
CA ARG A 307 -44.70 -67.54 49.84
C ARG A 307 -43.31 -68.12 49.61
N SER A 308 -43.05 -69.31 50.12
CA SER A 308 -41.77 -70.01 49.93
C SER A 308 -41.52 -70.33 48.45
N ARG A 309 -42.55 -70.77 47.70
CA ARG A 309 -42.46 -71.06 46.26
C ARG A 309 -42.03 -69.83 45.44
N TYR A 310 -42.55 -68.65 45.76
CA TYR A 310 -42.22 -67.41 45.02
C TYR A 310 -41.08 -66.58 45.64
N LYS A 311 -40.61 -66.94 46.84
CA LYS A 311 -39.49 -66.27 47.51
C LYS A 311 -38.23 -66.27 46.67
N GLY A 312 -37.89 -67.41 46.05
CA GLY A 312 -36.73 -67.51 45.17
C GLY A 312 -36.80 -66.59 43.95
N ASP A 313 -37.99 -66.35 43.41
CA ASP A 313 -38.17 -65.43 42.27
C ASP A 313 -38.11 -63.96 42.70
N LEU A 314 -38.64 -63.64 43.90
CA LEU A 314 -38.49 -62.29 44.49
C LEU A 314 -37.03 -61.98 44.86
N ASP A 315 -36.29 -62.95 45.40
CA ASP A 315 -34.87 -62.80 45.74
C ASP A 315 -34.00 -62.63 44.47
N LYS A 316 -34.33 -63.34 43.38
CA LYS A 316 -33.70 -63.13 42.07
C LYS A 316 -33.99 -61.75 41.50
N ILE A 317 -35.25 -61.29 41.54
CA ILE A 317 -35.62 -59.94 41.10
C ILE A 317 -34.90 -58.87 41.93
N ALA A 318 -34.79 -59.06 43.25
CA ALA A 318 -34.05 -58.15 44.13
C ALA A 318 -32.56 -58.10 43.77
N SER A 319 -31.95 -59.25 43.48
CA SER A 319 -30.54 -59.36 43.06
C SER A 319 -30.29 -58.73 41.69
N GLU A 320 -31.16 -58.96 40.70
CA GLU A 320 -31.10 -58.36 39.37
C GLU A 320 -31.31 -56.84 39.42
N ARG A 321 -32.29 -56.37 40.21
CA ARG A 321 -32.50 -54.94 40.47
C ARG A 321 -31.26 -54.30 41.08
N GLN A 322 -30.61 -54.95 42.05
CA GLN A 322 -29.38 -54.45 42.64
C GLN A 322 -28.23 -54.38 41.61
N ARG A 323 -28.13 -55.37 40.72
CA ARG A 323 -27.16 -55.36 39.62
C ARG A 323 -27.42 -54.19 38.66
N PHE A 324 -28.65 -54.01 38.19
CA PHE A 324 -29.00 -52.91 37.29
C PHE A 324 -28.84 -51.53 37.95
N GLN A 325 -29.10 -51.40 39.24
CA GLN A 325 -28.81 -50.16 39.98
C GLN A 325 -27.31 -49.85 40.05
N LYS A 326 -26.45 -50.87 40.19
CA LYS A 326 -24.99 -50.71 40.11
C LYS A 326 -24.55 -50.31 38.70
N ASP A 327 -25.07 -50.97 37.66
CA ASP A 327 -24.78 -50.63 36.26
C ASP A 327 -25.27 -49.21 35.91
N GLN A 328 -26.45 -48.81 36.37
CA GLN A 328 -26.96 -47.45 36.23
C GLN A 328 -26.03 -46.43 36.90
N SER A 329 -25.61 -46.70 38.14
CA SER A 329 -24.72 -45.79 38.87
C SER A 329 -23.35 -45.67 38.19
N ARG A 330 -22.81 -46.79 37.66
CA ARG A 330 -21.57 -46.79 36.88
C ARG A 330 -21.71 -46.00 35.58
N LEU A 331 -22.78 -46.22 34.82
CA LEU A 331 -23.03 -45.51 33.56
C LEU A 331 -23.25 -44.00 33.78
N MET A 332 -23.90 -43.60 34.88
CA MET A 332 -24.04 -42.19 35.24
C MET A 332 -22.69 -41.55 35.59
N ALA A 333 -21.80 -42.27 36.26
CA ALA A 333 -20.43 -41.80 36.51
C ALA A 333 -19.60 -41.68 35.22
N GLU A 334 -19.68 -42.67 34.33
CA GLU A 334 -19.07 -42.63 32.99
C GLU A 334 -19.64 -41.44 32.16
N GLN A 335 -20.95 -41.17 32.25
CA GLN A 335 -21.59 -40.04 31.59
C GLN A 335 -21.04 -38.69 32.09
N GLU A 336 -20.86 -38.54 33.40
CA GLU A 336 -20.31 -37.33 33.99
C GLU A 336 -18.85 -37.10 33.55
N GLU A 337 -18.05 -38.17 33.49
CA GLU A 337 -16.66 -38.11 33.02
C GLU A 337 -16.57 -37.71 31.53
N VAL A 338 -17.36 -38.36 30.66
CA VAL A 338 -17.45 -38.00 29.24
C VAL A 338 -17.97 -36.58 29.05
N SER A 339 -18.88 -36.10 29.90
CA SER A 339 -19.36 -34.71 29.87
C SER A 339 -18.26 -33.71 30.24
N LYS A 340 -17.42 -34.03 31.24
CA LYS A 340 -16.25 -33.21 31.59
C LYS A 340 -15.23 -33.18 30.45
N GLU A 341 -14.97 -34.33 29.83
CA GLU A 341 -14.07 -34.44 28.68
C GLU A 341 -14.59 -33.62 27.48
N TYR A 342 -15.89 -33.71 27.17
CA TYR A 342 -16.55 -32.88 26.16
C TYR A 342 -16.35 -31.38 26.42
N GLN A 343 -16.53 -30.92 27.65
CA GLN A 343 -16.35 -29.50 28.00
C GLN A 343 -14.90 -29.04 27.83
N ILE A 344 -13.91 -29.89 28.13
CA ILE A 344 -12.49 -29.58 27.93
C ILE A 344 -12.19 -29.42 26.44
N TYR A 345 -12.62 -30.38 25.62
CA TYR A 345 -12.44 -30.32 24.18
C TYR A 345 -13.18 -29.14 23.54
N HIS A 346 -14.40 -28.86 23.99
CA HIS A 346 -15.17 -27.72 23.50
C HIS A 346 -14.45 -26.39 23.76
N LYS A 347 -13.88 -26.21 24.97
CA LYS A 347 -13.07 -25.01 25.28
C LYS A 347 -11.82 -24.90 24.42
N LYS A 348 -11.14 -26.01 24.12
CA LYS A 348 -9.98 -26.02 23.23
C LYS A 348 -10.36 -25.65 21.80
N LEU A 349 -11.43 -26.24 21.26
CA LEU A 349 -11.96 -25.91 19.94
C LEU A 349 -12.36 -24.44 19.84
N GLU A 350 -13.03 -23.90 20.86
CA GLU A 350 -13.40 -22.48 20.89
C GLU A 350 -12.16 -21.57 20.92
N LYS A 351 -11.09 -21.97 21.63
CA LYS A 351 -9.83 -21.24 21.64
C LYS A 351 -9.16 -21.22 20.26
N ILE A 352 -9.00 -22.39 19.63
CA ILE A 352 -8.39 -22.50 18.29
C ILE A 352 -9.24 -21.74 17.25
N ARG A 353 -10.57 -21.81 17.36
CA ARG A 353 -11.47 -21.04 16.50
C ARG A 353 -11.23 -19.54 16.61
N LYS A 354 -11.11 -18.99 17.83
CA LYS A 354 -10.81 -17.56 18.04
C LYS A 354 -9.44 -17.19 17.48
N GLU A 355 -8.47 -18.10 17.56
CA GLU A 355 -7.13 -17.92 16.97
C GLU A 355 -7.21 -17.86 15.43
N CYS A 356 -7.96 -18.74 14.78
CA CYS A 356 -8.26 -18.66 13.34
C CYS A 356 -8.94 -17.34 12.97
N GLU A 357 -9.98 -16.93 13.69
CA GLU A 357 -10.71 -15.67 13.44
C GLU A 357 -9.76 -14.47 13.57
N THR A 358 -8.90 -14.45 14.60
CA THR A 358 -7.90 -13.38 14.80
C THR A 358 -6.87 -13.35 13.67
N ASN A 359 -6.40 -14.50 13.21
CA ASN A 359 -5.41 -14.59 12.12
C ASN A 359 -6.02 -14.19 10.76
N GLU A 360 -7.31 -14.50 10.51
CA GLU A 360 -8.04 -14.03 9.33
C GLU A 360 -8.21 -12.50 9.32
N GLU A 361 -8.50 -11.89 10.47
CA GLU A 361 -8.58 -10.42 10.61
C GLU A 361 -7.23 -9.75 10.32
N LYS A 362 -6.13 -10.28 10.87
CA LYS A 362 -4.77 -9.77 10.59
C LYS A 362 -4.39 -9.90 9.12
N LEU A 363 -4.72 -11.03 8.49
CA LEU A 363 -4.45 -11.26 7.07
C LEU A 363 -5.23 -10.26 6.21
N SER A 364 -6.52 -10.05 6.48
CA SER A 364 -7.31 -9.02 5.77
C SER A 364 -6.75 -7.61 5.95
N PHE A 365 -6.20 -7.29 7.12
CA PHE A 365 -5.52 -6.02 7.35
C PHE A 365 -4.23 -5.90 6.50
N LEU A 366 -3.39 -6.94 6.47
CA LEU A 366 -2.16 -6.97 5.67
C LEU A 366 -2.46 -6.84 4.17
N GLU A 367 -3.46 -7.55 3.64
CA GLU A 367 -3.89 -7.46 2.24
C GLU A 367 -4.29 -6.03 1.84
N LYS A 368 -5.02 -5.33 2.73
CA LYS A 368 -5.41 -3.93 2.53
C LYS A 368 -4.20 -3.00 2.52
N GLU A 369 -3.25 -3.18 3.44
CA GLU A 369 -2.04 -2.36 3.49
C GLU A 369 -1.09 -2.62 2.30
N ILE A 370 -0.97 -3.88 1.87
CA ILE A 370 -0.24 -4.24 0.64
C ILE A 370 -0.86 -3.54 -0.57
N SER A 371 -2.19 -3.55 -0.68
CA SER A 371 -2.91 -2.90 -1.78
C SER A 371 -2.68 -1.39 -1.81
N LYS A 372 -2.83 -0.71 -0.66
CA LYS A 372 -2.55 0.73 -0.52
C LYS A 372 -1.08 1.06 -0.84
N SER A 373 -0.14 0.22 -0.40
CA SER A 373 1.28 0.43 -0.66
C SER A 373 1.58 0.33 -2.16
N ARG A 374 0.99 -0.65 -2.87
CA ARG A 374 1.10 -0.77 -4.35
C ARG A 374 0.53 0.43 -5.08
N GLU A 375 -0.62 0.94 -4.66
CA GLU A 375 -1.21 2.15 -5.24
C GLU A 375 -0.31 3.38 -5.01
N SER A 376 0.29 3.48 -3.82
CA SER A 376 1.22 4.56 -3.49
C SER A 376 2.48 4.52 -4.35
N VAL A 377 3.10 3.35 -4.53
CA VAL A 377 4.27 3.16 -5.43
C VAL A 377 3.92 3.63 -6.84
N LYS A 378 2.81 3.13 -7.41
CA LYS A 378 2.36 3.54 -8.75
C LYS A 378 2.13 5.05 -8.86
N PHE A 379 1.54 5.65 -7.83
CA PHE A 379 1.35 7.10 -7.78
C PHE A 379 2.69 7.84 -7.78
N TYR A 380 3.67 7.41 -6.98
CA TYR A 380 4.98 8.04 -6.95
C TYR A 380 5.75 7.86 -8.25
N ASP A 381 5.77 6.66 -8.83
CA ASP A 381 6.43 6.38 -10.12
C ASP A 381 5.89 7.26 -11.24
N LYS A 382 4.56 7.43 -11.28
CA LYS A 382 3.92 8.36 -12.21
C LYS A 382 4.41 9.80 -12.01
N ASN A 383 4.47 10.27 -10.76
CA ASN A 383 4.96 11.61 -10.46
C ASN A 383 6.45 11.81 -10.74
N ILE A 384 7.29 10.77 -10.65
CA ILE A 384 8.71 10.83 -11.03
C ILE A 384 8.81 11.13 -12.52
N ILE A 385 8.09 10.37 -13.35
CA ILE A 385 8.08 10.53 -14.81
C ILE A 385 7.55 11.92 -15.18
N GLU A 386 6.38 12.31 -14.67
CA GLU A 386 5.78 13.61 -14.95
C GLU A 386 6.71 14.76 -14.53
N SER A 387 7.32 14.66 -13.33
CA SER A 387 8.26 15.68 -12.85
C SER A 387 9.52 15.78 -13.72
N HIS A 388 10.03 14.64 -14.21
CA HIS A 388 11.17 14.61 -15.10
C HIS A 388 10.87 15.23 -16.48
N GLU A 389 9.71 14.89 -17.06
CA GLU A 389 9.24 15.46 -18.33
C GLU A 389 9.04 16.97 -18.23
N ILE A 390 8.43 17.45 -17.14
CA ILE A 390 8.25 18.88 -16.89
C ILE A 390 9.61 19.57 -16.75
N ARG A 391 10.54 18.99 -15.98
CA ARG A 391 11.89 19.55 -15.81
C ARG A 391 12.61 19.70 -17.14
N LEU A 392 12.64 18.64 -17.96
CA LEU A 392 13.27 18.65 -19.28
C LEU A 392 12.65 19.70 -20.21
N THR A 393 11.32 19.84 -20.17
CA THR A 393 10.63 20.85 -20.97
C THR A 393 11.06 22.26 -20.58
N VAL A 394 11.10 22.57 -19.28
CA VAL A 394 11.49 23.91 -18.78
C VAL A 394 12.98 24.18 -18.98
N GLU A 395 13.83 23.17 -18.84
CA GLU A 395 15.27 23.26 -19.12
C GLU A 395 15.53 23.56 -20.60
N HIS A 396 14.83 22.87 -21.50
CA HIS A 396 14.88 23.15 -22.93
C HIS A 396 14.38 24.57 -23.25
N ASP A 397 13.27 25.01 -22.65
CA ASP A 397 12.74 26.36 -22.84
C ASP A 397 13.75 27.45 -22.40
N LEU A 398 14.50 27.20 -21.31
CA LEU A 398 15.54 28.12 -20.83
C LEU A 398 16.76 28.15 -21.76
N GLU A 399 17.16 27.01 -22.32
CA GLU A 399 18.27 26.93 -23.27
C GLU A 399 17.92 27.63 -24.60
N GLU A 400 16.64 27.57 -25.02
CA GLU A 400 16.13 28.28 -26.20
C GLU A 400 16.08 29.81 -26.06
N GLU A 401 16.00 30.34 -24.83
CA GLU A 401 16.02 31.79 -24.58
C GLU A 401 17.43 32.41 -24.73
N LYS A 402 18.48 31.60 -24.84
CA LYS A 402 19.84 32.09 -25.14
C LYS A 402 19.95 32.51 -26.62
N GLU A 403 20.65 33.63 -26.85
CA GLU A 403 20.89 34.14 -28.21
C GLU A 403 21.62 33.07 -29.05
N HIS A 404 21.18 32.88 -30.30
CA HIS A 404 21.75 31.84 -31.16
C HIS A 404 23.26 32.09 -31.36
N PRO A 405 24.14 31.10 -31.14
CA PRO A 405 25.59 31.31 -31.17
C PRO A 405 26.07 31.90 -32.51
N ASP A 406 25.46 31.50 -33.63
CA ASP A 406 25.77 32.09 -34.94
C ASP A 406 25.48 33.60 -35.02
N LEU A 407 24.44 34.11 -34.34
CA LEU A 407 24.13 35.55 -34.33
C LEU A 407 25.16 36.33 -33.52
N VAL A 408 25.65 35.75 -32.42
CA VAL A 408 26.73 36.33 -31.61
C VAL A 408 28.01 36.47 -32.44
N ILE A 409 28.40 35.40 -33.14
CA ILE A 409 29.60 35.41 -34.00
C ILE A 409 29.50 36.46 -35.11
N ILE A 410 28.34 36.56 -35.78
CA ILE A 410 28.15 37.55 -36.86
C ILE A 410 28.21 38.99 -36.32
N ARG A 411 27.68 39.25 -35.12
CA ARG A 411 27.78 40.58 -34.48
C ARG A 411 29.21 40.94 -34.10
N GLU A 412 29.97 40.00 -33.55
CA GLU A 412 31.39 40.18 -33.24
C GLU A 412 32.21 40.50 -34.50
N ASP A 413 31.97 39.78 -35.60
CA ASP A 413 32.60 40.04 -36.89
C ASP A 413 32.26 41.46 -37.41
N LEU A 414 31.00 41.87 -37.28
CA LEU A 414 30.53 43.18 -37.73
C LEU A 414 31.16 44.33 -36.92
N LEU A 415 31.30 44.16 -35.60
CA LEU A 415 32.03 45.07 -34.71
C LEU A 415 33.49 45.20 -35.13
N LYS A 416 34.16 44.07 -35.36
CA LYS A 416 35.57 44.06 -35.78
C LYS A 416 35.78 44.77 -37.12
N ILE A 417 34.90 44.57 -38.10
CA ILE A 417 34.97 45.27 -39.40
C ILE A 417 34.73 46.78 -39.21
N SER A 418 33.83 47.18 -38.33
CA SER A 418 33.58 48.58 -37.99
C SER A 418 34.83 49.27 -37.42
N GLU A 419 35.54 48.60 -36.51
CA GLU A 419 36.81 49.08 -35.96
C GLU A 419 37.87 49.23 -37.06
N GLU A 420 38.02 48.24 -37.93
CA GLU A 420 38.96 48.29 -39.07
C GLU A 420 38.63 49.46 -40.04
N ILE A 421 37.34 49.71 -40.32
CA ILE A 421 36.90 50.85 -41.15
C ILE A 421 37.31 52.18 -40.51
N LYS A 422 37.15 52.29 -39.19
CA LYS A 422 37.54 53.49 -38.43
C LYS A 422 39.05 53.72 -38.50
N GLU A 423 39.85 52.68 -38.24
CA GLU A 423 41.32 52.76 -38.33
C GLU A 423 41.79 53.19 -39.72
N ILE A 424 41.24 52.61 -40.78
CA ILE A 424 41.59 52.98 -42.17
C ILE A 424 41.18 54.43 -42.46
N SER A 425 40.02 54.86 -41.97
CA SER A 425 39.54 56.24 -42.14
C SER A 425 40.48 57.26 -41.48
N ASP A 426 40.96 56.94 -40.27
CA ASP A 426 41.94 57.76 -39.55
C ASP A 426 43.28 57.85 -40.33
N VAL A 427 43.75 56.74 -40.89
CA VAL A 427 44.95 56.71 -41.75
C VAL A 427 44.76 57.57 -43.00
N ILE A 428 43.62 57.46 -43.68
CA ILE A 428 43.28 58.27 -44.85
C ILE A 428 43.32 59.76 -44.51
N GLN A 429 42.73 60.14 -43.38
CA GLN A 429 42.71 61.53 -42.93
C GLN A 429 44.13 62.04 -42.60
N GLY A 430 44.96 61.22 -41.97
CA GLY A 430 46.37 61.52 -41.73
C GLY A 430 47.15 61.78 -43.03
N VAL A 431 47.03 60.87 -44.01
CA VAL A 431 47.72 61.00 -45.32
C VAL A 431 47.23 62.20 -46.11
N ARG A 432 45.93 62.50 -46.10
CA ARG A 432 45.38 63.71 -46.74
C ARG A 432 46.01 64.98 -46.17
N ASN A 433 46.15 65.06 -44.85
CA ASN A 433 46.78 66.21 -44.19
C ASN A 433 48.26 66.34 -44.58
N GLU A 434 48.99 65.22 -44.67
CA GLU A 434 50.38 65.21 -45.14
C GLU A 434 50.51 65.71 -46.59
N ILE A 435 49.65 65.25 -47.49
CA ILE A 435 49.64 65.70 -48.89
C ILE A 435 49.37 67.20 -48.97
N VAL A 436 48.36 67.72 -48.26
CA VAL A 436 48.05 69.15 -48.22
C VAL A 436 49.23 69.98 -47.70
N ASN A 437 49.97 69.47 -46.70
CA ASN A 437 51.16 70.14 -46.19
C ASN A 437 52.32 70.14 -47.21
N MET A 438 52.52 69.02 -47.92
CA MET A 438 53.49 68.95 -49.02
C MET A 438 53.10 69.90 -50.16
N GLU A 439 51.81 69.98 -50.52
CA GLU A 439 51.30 70.91 -51.54
C GLU A 439 51.58 72.36 -51.18
N LYS A 440 51.29 72.76 -49.94
CA LYS A 440 51.61 74.10 -49.44
C LYS A 440 53.11 74.38 -49.55
N THR A 441 53.95 73.44 -49.14
CA THR A 441 55.41 73.59 -49.16
C THR A 441 55.95 73.70 -50.59
N ILE A 442 55.48 72.84 -51.50
CA ILE A 442 55.80 72.87 -52.93
C ILE A 442 55.34 74.21 -53.54
N ALA A 443 54.12 74.66 -53.25
CA ALA A 443 53.58 75.90 -53.76
C ALA A 443 54.40 77.12 -53.27
N THR A 444 54.73 77.20 -51.98
CA THR A 444 55.57 78.27 -51.42
C THR A 444 56.96 78.27 -52.05
N THR A 445 57.59 77.11 -52.17
CA THR A 445 58.93 76.98 -52.76
C THR A 445 58.95 77.41 -54.24
N THR A 446 57.91 77.03 -55.00
CA THR A 446 57.81 77.31 -56.44
C THR A 446 57.43 78.76 -56.73
N THR A 447 56.53 79.35 -55.93
CA THR A 447 55.95 80.69 -56.22
C THR A 447 56.63 81.84 -55.50
N VAL A 448 57.34 81.58 -54.39
CA VAL A 448 57.99 82.61 -53.57
C VAL A 448 59.49 82.37 -53.53
N THR A 449 59.94 81.25 -52.94
CA THR A 449 61.35 81.04 -52.58
C THR A 449 62.28 80.99 -53.79
N LEU A 450 61.94 80.22 -54.82
CA LEU A 450 62.75 80.12 -56.04
C LEU A 450 62.79 81.45 -56.82
N PRO A 451 61.67 82.12 -57.13
CA PRO A 451 61.67 83.44 -57.78
C PRO A 451 62.46 84.51 -57.01
N ASP A 452 62.31 84.57 -55.69
CA ASP A 452 63.01 85.54 -54.84
C ASP A 452 64.52 85.31 -54.93
N MET A 453 64.99 84.07 -54.77
CA MET A 453 66.41 83.73 -54.88
C MET A 453 66.96 83.95 -56.30
N GLU A 454 66.16 83.71 -57.35
CA GLU A 454 66.54 84.03 -58.72
C GLU A 454 66.68 85.55 -58.94
N SER A 455 65.81 86.34 -58.31
CA SER A 455 65.87 87.80 -58.34
C SER A 455 67.10 88.33 -57.59
N GLU A 456 67.41 87.77 -56.42
CA GLU A 456 68.62 88.07 -55.63
C GLU A 456 69.88 87.68 -56.38
N LYS A 457 69.90 86.52 -57.05
CA LYS A 457 71.02 86.09 -57.91
C LYS A 457 71.26 87.09 -59.04
N LYS A 458 70.20 87.53 -59.73
CA LYS A 458 70.29 88.55 -60.80
C LYS A 458 70.80 89.88 -60.25
N LEU A 459 70.37 90.28 -59.06
CA LEU A 459 70.82 91.50 -58.39
C LEU A 459 72.31 91.42 -57.99
N ALA A 460 72.75 90.30 -57.40
CA ALA A 460 74.15 90.05 -57.05
C ALA A 460 75.06 90.06 -58.28
N ALA A 461 74.63 89.42 -59.38
CA ALA A 461 75.34 89.46 -60.66
C ALA A 461 75.43 90.88 -61.23
N LYS A 462 74.34 91.67 -61.14
CA LYS A 462 74.31 93.09 -61.56
C LYS A 462 75.26 93.96 -60.74
N ASN A 463 75.41 93.66 -59.45
CA ASN A 463 76.34 94.34 -58.54
C ASN A 463 77.80 93.87 -58.65
N ARG A 464 78.12 93.00 -59.63
CA ARG A 464 79.45 92.38 -59.84
C ARG A 464 79.94 91.52 -58.67
N ASP A 465 79.05 91.07 -57.78
CA ASP A 465 79.35 90.10 -56.73
C ASP A 465 79.11 88.67 -57.24
N PHE A 466 80.08 88.18 -58.00
CA PHE A 466 80.01 86.87 -58.63
C PHE A 466 80.13 85.71 -57.66
N LYS A 467 80.68 85.93 -56.45
CA LYS A 467 80.81 84.88 -55.43
C LYS A 467 79.45 84.60 -54.81
N SER A 468 78.74 85.64 -54.36
CA SER A 468 77.38 85.50 -53.84
C SER A 468 76.40 84.99 -54.90
N ALA A 469 76.54 85.43 -56.16
CA ALA A 469 75.71 84.89 -57.26
C ALA A 469 75.96 83.39 -57.52
N LYS A 470 77.20 82.91 -57.37
CA LYS A 470 77.55 81.49 -57.51
C LYS A 470 77.03 80.65 -56.34
N ASP A 471 77.11 81.17 -55.11
CA ASP A 471 76.57 80.50 -53.93
C ASP A 471 75.03 80.43 -53.99
N LEU A 472 74.36 81.52 -54.43
CA LEU A 472 72.91 81.51 -54.71
C LEU A 472 72.54 80.53 -55.82
N GLN A 473 73.33 80.42 -56.89
CA GLN A 473 73.11 79.41 -57.94
C GLN A 473 73.17 77.98 -57.40
N LYS A 474 74.11 77.70 -56.48
CA LYS A 474 74.22 76.39 -55.82
C LYS A 474 72.99 76.12 -54.95
N ASN A 475 72.57 77.10 -54.14
CA ASN A 475 71.39 76.96 -53.28
C ASN A 475 70.10 76.81 -54.09
N ILE A 476 69.95 77.51 -55.23
CA ILE A 476 68.83 77.33 -56.16
C ILE A 476 68.79 75.88 -56.68
N ALA A 477 69.94 75.33 -57.10
CA ALA A 477 70.00 73.96 -57.58
C ALA A 477 69.67 72.94 -56.47
N GLU A 478 70.10 73.19 -55.23
CA GLU A 478 69.79 72.35 -54.07
C GLU A 478 68.30 72.38 -53.71
N ILE A 479 67.67 73.57 -53.72
CA ILE A 479 66.23 73.73 -53.49
C ILE A 479 65.41 73.11 -54.62
N GLN A 480 65.86 73.20 -55.88
CA GLN A 480 65.21 72.51 -57.00
C GLN A 480 65.24 70.99 -56.82
N LEU A 481 66.36 70.43 -56.33
CA LEU A 481 66.49 69.00 -56.06
C LEU A 481 65.57 68.57 -54.89
N GLN A 482 65.51 69.36 -53.81
CA GLN A 482 64.56 69.15 -52.71
C GLN A 482 63.10 69.26 -53.17
N LEU A 483 62.80 70.17 -54.11
CA LEU A 483 61.47 70.32 -54.70
C LEU A 483 61.09 69.09 -55.51
N GLU A 484 61.99 68.56 -56.34
CA GLU A 484 61.77 67.31 -57.08
C GLU A 484 61.55 66.12 -56.13
N GLU A 485 62.31 66.02 -55.03
CA GLU A 485 62.10 65.02 -53.99
C GLU A 485 60.74 65.17 -53.30
N GLN A 486 60.31 66.39 -52.97
CA GLN A 486 58.99 66.62 -52.39
C GLN A 486 57.86 66.31 -53.37
N ILE A 487 57.99 66.64 -54.66
CA ILE A 487 57.01 66.29 -55.69
C ILE A 487 56.92 64.77 -55.83
N LYS A 488 58.06 64.06 -55.83
CA LYS A 488 58.09 62.60 -55.87
C LYS A 488 57.49 61.98 -54.60
N GLY A 489 57.81 62.53 -53.43
CA GLY A 489 57.27 62.12 -52.14
C GLY A 489 55.75 62.31 -52.06
N LYS A 490 55.24 63.45 -52.56
CA LYS A 490 53.82 63.73 -52.70
C LYS A 490 53.14 62.67 -53.56
N LYS A 491 53.69 62.38 -54.75
CA LYS A 491 53.13 61.38 -55.65
C LYS A 491 53.09 59.98 -55.01
N GLY A 492 54.13 59.60 -54.27
CA GLY A 492 54.14 58.35 -53.51
C GLY A 492 53.07 58.29 -52.40
N LYS A 493 52.78 59.43 -51.75
CA LYS A 493 51.69 59.55 -50.77
C LYS A 493 50.30 59.54 -51.43
N GLU A 494 50.14 60.14 -52.61
CA GLU A 494 48.92 60.05 -53.42
C GLU A 494 48.61 58.60 -53.83
N ASP A 495 49.62 57.85 -54.29
CA ASP A 495 49.48 56.43 -54.62
C ASP A 495 49.09 55.59 -53.37
N TYR A 496 49.71 55.87 -52.21
CA TYR A 496 49.36 55.24 -50.94
C TYR A 496 47.93 55.58 -50.49
N LEU A 497 47.51 56.85 -50.63
CA LEU A 497 46.14 57.28 -50.35
C LEU A 497 45.13 56.55 -51.22
N GLN A 498 45.42 56.38 -52.51
CA GLN A 498 44.55 55.65 -53.43
C GLN A 498 44.41 54.18 -53.03
N ASN A 499 45.49 53.52 -52.59
CA ASN A 499 45.44 52.16 -52.08
C ASN A 499 44.60 52.05 -50.79
N GLN A 500 44.71 53.02 -49.88
CA GLN A 500 43.91 53.04 -48.66
C GLN A 500 42.42 53.31 -48.93
N LEU A 501 42.09 54.19 -49.89
CA LEU A 501 40.71 54.41 -50.34
C LEU A 501 40.09 53.14 -50.95
N ASN A 502 40.86 52.38 -51.74
CA ASN A 502 40.41 51.11 -52.27
C ASN A 502 40.19 50.07 -51.17
N LEU A 503 41.06 50.03 -50.16
CA LEU A 503 40.92 49.15 -49.00
C LEU A 503 39.69 49.51 -48.15
N LEU A 504 39.45 50.81 -47.90
CA LEU A 504 38.26 51.30 -47.21
C LEU A 504 36.99 50.86 -47.93
N ASN A 505 36.91 51.06 -49.26
CA ASN A 505 35.77 50.65 -50.06
C ASN A 505 35.55 49.13 -50.02
N SER A 506 36.63 48.34 -50.06
CA SER A 506 36.55 46.89 -49.89
C SER A 506 35.99 46.48 -48.52
N LYS A 507 36.38 47.18 -47.44
CA LYS A 507 35.89 46.90 -46.09
C LYS A 507 34.45 47.36 -45.87
N GLN A 508 34.04 48.49 -46.44
CA GLN A 508 32.66 48.95 -46.45
C GLN A 508 31.74 47.94 -47.16
N ASN A 509 32.13 47.44 -48.33
CA ASN A 509 31.37 46.39 -49.02
C ASN A 509 31.27 45.09 -48.19
N HIS A 510 32.34 44.74 -47.45
CA HIS A 510 32.33 43.59 -46.55
C HIS A 510 31.36 43.81 -45.38
N TYR A 511 31.39 45.00 -44.76
CA TYR A 511 30.46 45.41 -43.71
C TYR A 511 29.01 45.27 -44.17
N GLU A 512 28.65 45.84 -45.33
CA GLU A 512 27.28 45.74 -45.89
C GLU A 512 26.86 44.28 -46.13
N THR A 513 27.80 43.43 -46.56
CA THR A 513 27.53 42.00 -46.79
C THR A 513 27.25 41.27 -45.47
N VAL A 514 28.07 41.50 -44.45
CA VAL A 514 27.90 40.90 -43.12
C VAL A 514 26.64 41.43 -42.44
N GLU A 515 26.35 42.73 -42.57
CA GLU A 515 25.12 43.35 -42.05
C GLU A 515 23.87 42.75 -42.70
N LYS A 516 23.89 42.55 -44.02
CA LYS A 516 22.79 41.88 -44.73
C LYS A 516 22.62 40.43 -44.26
N ASN A 517 23.72 39.71 -44.05
CA ASN A 517 23.68 38.34 -43.52
C ASN A 517 23.11 38.32 -42.09
N LEU A 518 23.52 39.26 -41.23
CA LEU A 518 22.97 39.42 -39.88
C LEU A 518 21.46 39.62 -39.94
N LYS A 519 20.97 40.59 -40.73
CA LYS A 519 19.52 40.84 -40.89
C LYS A 519 18.77 39.61 -41.37
N GLN A 520 19.31 38.90 -42.36
CA GLN A 520 18.68 37.69 -42.89
C GLN A 520 18.64 36.57 -41.84
N LYS A 521 19.72 36.37 -41.10
CA LYS A 521 19.81 35.34 -40.05
C LYS A 521 18.95 35.67 -38.84
N THR A 522 18.90 36.93 -38.42
CA THR A 522 17.99 37.40 -37.37
C THR A 522 16.54 37.13 -37.77
N ALA A 523 16.12 37.51 -38.99
CA ALA A 523 14.76 37.25 -39.46
C ALA A 523 14.44 35.75 -39.57
N GLN A 524 15.40 34.93 -39.98
CA GLN A 524 15.24 33.47 -39.99
C GLN A 524 15.02 32.93 -38.57
N PHE A 525 15.85 33.36 -37.62
CA PHE A 525 15.75 32.94 -36.22
C PHE A 525 14.44 33.40 -35.57
N ASP A 526 14.03 34.64 -35.79
CA ASP A 526 12.76 35.18 -35.30
C ASP A 526 11.56 34.39 -35.85
N LEU A 527 11.61 34.00 -37.13
CA LEU A 527 10.56 33.20 -37.77
C LEU A 527 10.53 31.76 -37.23
N GLU A 528 11.70 31.16 -36.98
CA GLU A 528 11.80 29.86 -36.31
C GLU A 528 11.26 29.91 -34.88
N LYS A 529 11.61 30.96 -34.12
CA LYS A 529 11.10 31.20 -32.76
C LYS A 529 9.59 31.39 -32.75
N LEU A 530 9.06 32.20 -33.65
CA LEU A 530 7.61 32.42 -33.82
C LEU A 530 6.87 31.12 -34.14
N ASN A 531 7.38 30.32 -35.09
CA ASN A 531 6.78 29.04 -35.45
C ASN A 531 6.76 28.07 -34.25
N ARG A 532 7.79 28.06 -33.41
CA ARG A 532 7.82 27.26 -32.19
C ARG A 532 6.83 27.76 -31.14
N ILE A 533 6.74 29.08 -30.91
CA ILE A 533 5.74 29.66 -29.99
C ILE A 533 4.32 29.27 -30.47
N LEU A 534 4.03 29.40 -31.76
CA LEU A 534 2.75 28.99 -32.33
C LEU A 534 2.47 27.48 -32.15
N ALA A 535 3.48 26.62 -32.29
CA ALA A 535 3.36 25.20 -32.00
C ALA A 535 3.04 24.95 -30.51
N LYS A 536 3.79 25.58 -29.58
CA LYS A 536 3.56 25.51 -28.12
C LYS A 536 2.15 25.97 -27.76
N MET A 537 1.70 27.11 -28.29
CA MET A 537 0.32 27.60 -28.11
C MET A 537 -0.72 26.60 -28.62
N THR A 538 -0.47 25.97 -29.76
CA THR A 538 -1.38 24.95 -30.33
C THR A 538 -1.48 23.72 -29.43
N ASP A 539 -0.36 23.26 -28.87
CA ASP A 539 -0.35 22.12 -27.95
C ASP A 539 -0.96 22.44 -26.59
N ILE A 540 -0.72 23.64 -26.05
CA ILE A 540 -1.41 24.12 -24.84
C ILE A 540 -2.92 24.20 -25.09
N ARG A 541 -3.37 24.71 -26.25
CA ARG A 541 -4.79 24.75 -26.61
C ARG A 541 -5.40 23.35 -26.69
N LYS A 542 -4.71 22.36 -27.27
CA LYS A 542 -5.15 20.94 -27.26
C LYS A 542 -5.27 20.41 -25.83
N LEU A 543 -4.27 20.68 -24.98
CA LEU A 543 -4.28 20.27 -23.57
C LEU A 543 -5.44 20.90 -22.80
N ILE A 544 -5.71 22.19 -23.00
CA ILE A 544 -6.87 22.90 -22.44
C ILE A 544 -8.17 22.22 -22.88
N SER A 545 -8.34 21.92 -24.18
CA SER A 545 -9.53 21.22 -24.69
C SER A 545 -9.69 19.81 -24.10
N SER A 546 -8.59 19.10 -23.84
CA SER A 546 -8.63 17.79 -23.17
C SER A 546 -8.98 17.90 -21.68
N CYS A 547 -8.46 18.92 -20.99
CA CYS A 547 -8.75 19.17 -19.57
C CYS A 547 -10.16 19.72 -19.34
N GLN A 548 -10.83 20.32 -20.33
CA GLN A 548 -12.25 20.69 -20.20
C GLN A 548 -13.16 19.48 -19.98
N ASN A 549 -12.71 18.28 -20.36
CA ASN A 549 -13.43 17.03 -20.15
C ASN A 549 -13.09 16.36 -18.80
N GLU A 550 -12.03 16.81 -18.10
CA GLU A 550 -11.59 16.30 -16.80
C GLU A 550 -11.88 17.33 -15.70
N THR A 551 -12.34 16.90 -14.51
CA THR A 551 -12.76 17.78 -13.40
C THR A 551 -11.63 18.53 -12.67
N ASP A 552 -10.46 18.70 -13.30
CA ASP A 552 -9.27 19.28 -12.64
C ASP A 552 -9.14 20.80 -12.89
N SER A 553 -9.93 21.57 -12.12
CA SER A 553 -9.99 23.03 -12.19
C SER A 553 -8.64 23.74 -11.99
N ARG A 554 -7.71 23.13 -11.24
CA ARG A 554 -6.38 23.71 -10.97
C ARG A 554 -5.45 23.57 -12.17
N LYS A 555 -5.44 22.38 -12.80
CA LYS A 555 -4.70 22.13 -14.04
C LYS A 555 -5.17 23.05 -15.17
N MET A 556 -6.49 23.25 -15.29
CA MET A 556 -7.09 24.15 -16.27
C MET A 556 -6.62 25.61 -16.13
N LYS A 557 -6.66 26.19 -14.91
CA LYS A 557 -6.18 27.55 -14.67
C LYS A 557 -4.69 27.71 -15.01
N THR A 558 -3.89 26.69 -14.70
CA THR A 558 -2.45 26.69 -14.98
C THR A 558 -2.18 26.68 -16.48
N LEU A 559 -2.91 25.86 -17.24
CA LEU A 559 -2.78 25.80 -18.70
C LEU A 559 -3.26 27.10 -19.38
N GLN A 560 -4.35 27.71 -18.89
CA GLN A 560 -4.82 29.02 -19.38
C GLN A 560 -3.79 30.12 -19.13
N LEU A 561 -3.15 30.12 -17.96
CA LEU A 561 -2.08 31.06 -17.64
C LEU A 561 -0.86 30.84 -18.56
N LYS A 562 -0.45 29.60 -18.78
CA LYS A 562 0.63 29.27 -19.73
C LYS A 562 0.29 29.72 -21.16
N LEU A 563 -0.95 29.53 -21.60
CA LEU A 563 -1.38 30.01 -22.92
C LEU A 563 -1.26 31.53 -23.01
N SER A 564 -1.72 32.25 -21.99
CA SER A 564 -1.63 33.72 -21.94
C SER A 564 -0.18 34.21 -21.98
N ILE A 565 0.75 33.49 -21.33
CA ILE A 565 2.19 33.83 -21.35
C ILE A 565 2.79 33.59 -22.73
N GLU A 566 2.41 32.52 -23.43
CA GLU A 566 2.90 32.28 -24.80
C GLU A 566 2.26 33.24 -25.81
N GLU A 567 1.01 33.64 -25.60
CA GLU A 567 0.31 34.64 -26.42
C GLU A 567 0.96 36.02 -26.35
N THR A 568 1.62 36.38 -25.24
CA THR A 568 2.36 37.65 -25.13
C THR A 568 3.75 37.63 -25.75
N LYS A 569 4.24 36.45 -26.18
CA LYS A 569 5.54 36.31 -26.87
C LYS A 569 5.43 36.41 -28.41
N VAL A 570 4.22 36.38 -28.94
CA VAL A 570 3.88 36.60 -30.37
C VAL A 570 3.61 38.09 -30.57
#